data_AF-A0A919UK43-F1
#
_entry.id   AF-A0A919UK43-F1
#
_cell.length_a   1.000
_cell.length_b   1.000
_cell.length_c   1.000
_cell.angle_alpha   90.00
_cell.angle_beta   90.00
_cell.angle_gamma   90.00
#
_symmetry.space_group_name_H-M   'P 1'
#
loop_
_entity.id
_entity.type
_entity.pdbx_description
1 polymer ?
#
loop_
_entity_poly.entity_id
_entity_poly.type
_entity_poly.pdbx_seq_one_letter_code
_entity_poly.pdbx_strand_id
1 'polypeptide(L)'
;MPRHLVAVLHSPPLGDGLLTLGRVNVARNALNCETVSIANIYSNPLANVNALPYAADDGWQRARAHVRRELDRADATDVLLAYGVQAPSGAHRSLYLQQRAWLKEVLRQHSLRVWTFGDRPYHPSRWQRVTYRHEPGASIEQLAPSLLTPLAL
;
A
#
# COMPACT_ATOMS: atom_id res chain seq x y z
N MET A 1 -10.32 -21.24 4.68
CA MET A 1 -10.02 -20.73 3.32
C MET A 1 -8.67 -20.06 3.36
N PRO A 2 -7.85 -20.17 2.30
CA PRO A 2 -6.54 -19.53 2.26
C PRO A 2 -6.69 -18.02 2.37
N ARG A 3 -5.82 -17.37 3.17
CA ARG A 3 -5.89 -15.92 3.40
C ARG A 3 -5.05 -15.17 2.38
N HIS A 4 -5.66 -14.21 1.69
CA HIS A 4 -4.99 -13.34 0.73
C HIS A 4 -4.80 -11.92 1.29
N LEU A 5 -3.61 -11.37 1.08
CA LEU A 5 -3.25 -9.99 1.37
C LEU A 5 -3.30 -9.13 0.10
N VAL A 6 -4.04 -8.03 0.11
CA VAL A 6 -3.99 -7.02 -0.95
C VAL A 6 -3.09 -5.86 -0.50
N ALA A 7 -1.91 -5.71 -1.10
CA ALA A 7 -1.02 -4.58 -0.82
C ALA A 7 -1.34 -3.40 -1.75
N VAL A 8 -1.82 -2.29 -1.17
CA VAL A 8 -2.12 -1.05 -1.90
C VAL A 8 -0.94 -0.09 -1.80
N LEU A 9 -0.20 0.02 -2.91
CA LEU A 9 1.01 0.82 -3.05
C LEU A 9 0.75 2.13 -3.81
N HIS A 10 1.79 2.95 -3.98
CA HIS A 10 1.68 4.26 -4.62
C HIS A 10 1.43 4.13 -6.14
N SER A 11 2.36 3.50 -6.83
CA SER A 11 2.42 3.33 -8.28
C SER A 11 3.35 2.16 -8.58
N PRO A 12 3.24 1.55 -9.77
CA PRO A 12 4.27 0.62 -10.23
C PRO A 12 5.66 1.27 -10.20
N PRO A 13 6.71 0.49 -9.92
CA PRO A 13 8.09 0.96 -10.01
C PRO A 13 8.50 1.18 -11.46
N LEU A 14 9.50 2.04 -11.70
CA LEU A 14 10.18 2.15 -13.00
C LEU A 14 11.17 1.00 -13.27
N GLY A 15 11.56 0.26 -12.22
CA GLY A 15 12.45 -0.91 -12.31
C GLY A 15 11.74 -2.21 -11.91
N ASP A 16 12.50 -3.24 -11.53
CA ASP A 16 11.98 -4.58 -11.22
C ASP A 16 11.06 -4.65 -9.98
N GLY A 17 11.15 -3.68 -9.07
CA GLY A 17 10.35 -3.64 -7.84
C GLY A 17 10.71 -4.70 -6.79
N LEU A 18 11.80 -5.45 -6.95
CA LEU A 18 12.09 -6.64 -6.12
C LEU A 18 12.20 -6.31 -4.64
N LEU A 19 12.83 -5.18 -4.28
CA LEU A 19 12.93 -4.74 -2.88
C LEU A 19 11.58 -4.43 -2.25
N THR A 20 10.67 -3.82 -3.03
CA THR A 20 9.32 -3.49 -2.56
C THR A 20 8.51 -4.77 -2.39
N LEU A 21 8.59 -5.69 -3.35
CA LEU A 21 7.95 -6.99 -3.29
C LEU A 21 8.46 -7.83 -2.11
N GLY A 22 9.77 -7.85 -1.87
CA GLY A 22 10.36 -8.51 -0.71
C GLY A 22 9.77 -8.03 0.61
N ARG A 23 9.63 -6.71 0.78
CA ARG A 23 9.02 -6.12 1.99
C ARG A 23 7.53 -6.42 2.11
N VAL A 24 6.79 -6.41 1.00
CA VAL A 24 5.38 -6.83 0.98
C VAL A 24 5.26 -8.31 1.39
N ASN A 25 6.18 -9.18 0.96
CA ASN A 25 6.23 -10.57 1.38
C ASN A 25 6.54 -10.75 2.87
N VAL A 26 7.35 -9.87 3.47
CA VAL A 26 7.55 -9.85 4.92
C VAL A 26 6.23 -9.59 5.65
N ALA A 27 5.44 -8.61 5.18
CA ALA A 27 4.13 -8.34 5.77
C ALA A 27 3.13 -9.48 5.56
N ARG A 28 3.11 -10.09 4.36
CA ARG A 28 2.31 -11.29 4.08
C ARG A 28 2.63 -12.41 5.08
N ASN A 29 3.91 -12.68 5.31
CA ASN A 29 4.37 -13.71 6.25
C ASN A 29 3.93 -13.39 7.68
N ALA A 30 4.18 -12.16 8.14
CA ALA A 30 3.85 -11.74 9.50
C ALA A 30 2.34 -11.76 9.79
N LEU A 31 1.49 -11.52 8.77
CA LEU A 31 0.04 -11.61 8.89
C LEU A 31 -0.51 -13.03 8.68
N ASN A 32 0.35 -14.03 8.44
CA ASN A 32 -0.03 -15.40 8.12
C ASN A 32 -0.99 -15.48 6.91
N CYS A 33 -0.70 -14.70 5.86
CA CYS A 33 -1.39 -14.79 4.57
C CYS A 33 -0.66 -15.75 3.64
N GLU A 34 -1.39 -16.60 2.93
CA GLU A 34 -0.80 -17.58 2.01
C GLU A 34 -0.35 -16.94 0.71
N THR A 35 -1.09 -15.94 0.24
CA THR A 35 -0.84 -15.27 -1.04
C THR A 35 -0.94 -13.75 -0.87
N VAL A 36 -0.38 -13.02 -1.84
CA VAL A 36 -0.41 -11.56 -1.87
C VAL A 36 -0.60 -11.07 -3.30
N SER A 37 -1.40 -10.03 -3.49
CA SER A 37 -1.47 -9.25 -4.73
C SER A 37 -1.11 -7.79 -4.46
N ILE A 38 -0.74 -7.08 -5.52
CA ILE A 38 -0.39 -5.66 -5.46
C ILE A 38 -1.38 -4.87 -6.31
N ALA A 39 -2.02 -3.91 -5.69
CA ALA A 39 -2.74 -2.84 -6.36
C ALA A 39 -2.03 -1.50 -6.10
N ASN A 40 -2.25 -0.51 -6.96
CA ASN A 40 -1.65 0.81 -6.81
C ASN A 40 -2.74 1.88 -6.80
N ILE A 41 -2.56 2.94 -6.02
CA ILE A 41 -3.48 4.08 -6.05
C ILE A 41 -3.40 4.87 -7.36
N TYR A 42 -2.32 4.68 -8.15
CA TYR A 42 -2.15 5.21 -9.49
C TYR A 42 -1.55 4.13 -10.42
N SER A 43 -2.09 3.98 -11.64
CA SER A 43 -1.79 2.78 -12.46
C SER A 43 -0.50 2.84 -13.26
N ASN A 44 0.03 4.02 -13.58
CA ASN A 44 1.20 4.12 -14.46
C ASN A 44 2.47 4.18 -13.61
N PRO A 45 3.60 3.63 -14.10
CA PRO A 45 4.87 3.71 -13.41
C PRO A 45 5.27 5.15 -13.09
N LEU A 46 5.73 5.40 -11.87
CA LEU A 46 6.27 6.70 -11.44
C LEU A 46 7.54 6.49 -10.62
N ALA A 47 8.51 7.40 -10.78
CA ALA A 47 9.72 7.40 -9.96
C ALA A 47 9.41 7.64 -8.48
N ASN A 48 8.49 8.56 -8.20
CA ASN A 48 8.02 8.91 -6.86
C ASN A 48 6.75 9.78 -6.94
N VAL A 49 6.18 10.13 -5.79
CA VAL A 49 4.97 10.95 -5.68
C VAL A 49 5.08 12.32 -6.36
N ASN A 50 6.27 12.92 -6.44
CA ASN A 50 6.47 14.21 -7.09
C ASN A 50 6.43 14.14 -8.61
N ALA A 51 6.33 12.94 -9.20
CA ALA A 51 6.10 12.76 -10.64
C ALA A 51 4.60 12.81 -11.01
N LEU A 52 3.69 12.78 -10.04
CA LEU A 52 2.25 12.89 -10.28
C LEU A 52 1.81 14.13 -11.08
N PRO A 53 2.45 15.31 -10.94
CA PRO A 53 2.13 16.47 -11.76
C PRO A 53 2.29 16.30 -13.27
N TYR A 54 3.01 15.27 -13.71
CA TYR A 54 3.24 14.97 -15.13
C TYR A 54 2.51 13.70 -15.57
N ALA A 55 1.62 13.20 -14.72
CA ALA A 55 1.01 11.90 -14.89
C ALA A 55 -0.30 12.02 -15.68
N ALA A 56 -0.57 11.03 -16.54
CA ALA A 56 -1.80 10.99 -17.32
C ALA A 56 -3.06 10.82 -16.45
N ASP A 57 -4.11 11.54 -16.78
CA ASP A 57 -5.35 11.57 -15.98
C ASP A 57 -6.06 10.20 -15.91
N ASP A 58 -5.92 9.38 -16.95
CA ASP A 58 -6.54 8.05 -17.04
C ASP A 58 -5.99 7.04 -16.00
N GLY A 59 -4.79 7.31 -15.45
CA GLY A 59 -4.12 6.42 -14.52
C GLY A 59 -4.84 6.29 -13.18
N TRP A 60 -5.61 7.31 -12.78
CA TRP A 60 -6.45 7.26 -11.59
C TRP A 60 -7.64 6.33 -11.77
N GLN A 61 -8.35 6.43 -12.89
CA GLN A 61 -9.53 5.60 -13.16
C GLN A 61 -9.15 4.12 -13.31
N ARG A 62 -8.08 3.82 -14.04
CA ARG A 62 -7.54 2.46 -14.14
C ARG A 62 -7.13 1.89 -12.78
N ALA A 63 -6.46 2.69 -11.95
CA ALA A 63 -6.11 2.29 -10.60
C ALA A 63 -7.34 1.94 -9.76
N ARG A 64 -8.42 2.74 -9.86
CA ARG A 64 -9.68 2.44 -9.15
C ARG A 64 -10.27 1.10 -9.52
N ALA A 65 -10.35 0.82 -10.83
CA ALA A 65 -10.86 -0.45 -11.34
C ALA A 65 -10.02 -1.64 -10.86
N HIS A 66 -8.70 -1.50 -10.90
CA HIS A 66 -7.79 -2.55 -10.44
C HIS A 66 -7.89 -2.79 -8.93
N VAL A 67 -7.82 -1.72 -8.11
CA VAL A 67 -7.96 -1.83 -6.65
C VAL A 67 -9.27 -2.51 -6.28
N ARG A 68 -10.40 -2.12 -6.90
CA ARG A 68 -11.70 -2.76 -6.63
C ARG A 68 -11.67 -4.25 -6.94
N ARG A 69 -11.16 -4.64 -8.11
CA ARG A 69 -11.03 -6.05 -8.50
C ARG A 69 -10.23 -6.87 -7.47
N GLU A 70 -9.13 -6.32 -6.95
CA GLU A 70 -8.32 -7.04 -5.94
C GLU A 70 -9.02 -7.12 -4.58
N LEU A 71 -9.75 -6.08 -4.18
CA LEU A 71 -10.52 -6.08 -2.93
C LEU A 71 -11.76 -6.99 -2.99
N ASP A 72 -12.36 -7.16 -4.17
CA ASP A 72 -13.55 -7.99 -4.41
C ASP A 72 -13.23 -9.50 -4.52
N ARG A 73 -11.95 -9.88 -4.43
CA ARG A 73 -11.57 -11.30 -4.46
C ARG A 73 -12.19 -12.05 -3.28
N ALA A 74 -12.75 -13.23 -3.56
CA ALA A 74 -13.37 -14.06 -2.53
C ALA A 74 -12.39 -14.53 -1.43
N ASP A 75 -11.08 -14.58 -1.73
CA ASP A 75 -10.02 -14.98 -0.79
C ASP A 75 -9.32 -13.78 -0.11
N ALA A 76 -9.65 -12.54 -0.49
CA ALA A 76 -9.14 -11.34 0.16
C ALA A 76 -9.66 -11.27 1.61
N THR A 77 -8.73 -11.17 2.56
CA THR A 77 -9.06 -11.07 3.99
C THR A 77 -8.33 -9.93 4.69
N ASP A 78 -7.21 -9.49 4.12
CA ASP A 78 -6.32 -8.48 4.66
C ASP A 78 -5.96 -7.46 3.58
N VAL A 79 -5.84 -6.20 3.97
CA VAL A 79 -5.35 -5.10 3.12
C VAL A 79 -4.18 -4.44 3.82
N LEU A 80 -3.04 -4.31 3.13
CA LEU A 80 -1.92 -3.51 3.59
C LEU A 80 -1.90 -2.18 2.85
N LEU A 81 -2.06 -1.07 3.58
CA LEU A 81 -1.88 0.26 3.02
C LEU A 81 -0.43 0.69 3.14
N ALA A 82 0.24 0.85 2.00
CA ALA A 82 1.65 1.24 1.94
C ALA A 82 1.95 2.17 0.75
N TYR A 83 1.04 3.11 0.48
CA TYR A 83 1.15 4.06 -0.64
C TYR A 83 1.94 5.34 -0.32
N GLY A 84 2.47 5.48 0.90
CA GLY A 84 3.21 6.66 1.35
C GLY A 84 2.33 7.71 2.03
N VAL A 85 2.97 8.59 2.82
CA VAL A 85 2.29 9.63 3.61
C VAL A 85 2.38 11.03 3.00
N GLN A 86 3.30 11.23 2.06
CA GLN A 86 3.53 12.52 1.43
C GLN A 86 2.53 12.70 0.29
N ALA A 87 1.76 13.79 0.32
CA ALA A 87 0.94 14.20 -0.81
C ALA A 87 1.82 14.95 -1.84
N PRO A 88 1.50 14.86 -3.14
CA PRO A 88 2.16 15.70 -4.15
C PRO A 88 1.83 17.18 -3.93
N SER A 89 2.66 18.04 -4.48
CA SER A 89 2.40 19.48 -4.60
C SER A 89 1.65 19.80 -5.90
N GLY A 90 1.07 21.00 -5.99
CA GLY A 90 0.43 21.51 -7.20
C GLY A 90 -0.94 20.90 -7.53
N ALA A 91 -1.34 21.02 -8.79
CA ALA A 91 -2.69 20.71 -9.27
C ALA A 91 -3.13 19.25 -8.99
N HIS A 92 -2.18 18.30 -8.96
CA HIS A 92 -2.49 16.89 -8.73
C HIS A 92 -2.68 16.52 -7.26
N ARG A 93 -2.48 17.46 -6.33
CA ARG A 93 -2.79 17.26 -4.91
C ARG A 93 -4.27 16.97 -4.69
N SER A 94 -5.16 17.65 -5.41
CA SER A 94 -6.61 17.44 -5.30
C SER A 94 -6.99 16.02 -5.74
N LEU A 95 -6.48 15.57 -6.90
CA LEU A 95 -6.71 14.22 -7.43
C LEU A 95 -6.17 13.14 -6.49
N TYR A 96 -4.97 13.32 -5.93
CA TYR A 96 -4.41 12.41 -4.95
C TYR A 96 -5.27 12.30 -3.68
N LEU A 97 -5.75 13.43 -3.16
CA LEU A 97 -6.64 13.44 -2.00
C LEU A 97 -7.99 12.78 -2.29
N GLN A 98 -8.57 13.05 -3.47
CA GLN A 98 -9.79 12.39 -3.93
C GLN A 98 -9.60 10.89 -4.07
N GLN A 99 -8.45 10.44 -4.60
CA GLN A 99 -8.14 9.02 -4.72
C GLN A 99 -8.03 8.33 -3.36
N ARG A 100 -7.42 8.98 -2.37
CA ARG A 100 -7.35 8.46 -1.00
C ARG A 100 -8.71 8.43 -0.31
N ALA A 101 -9.53 9.46 -0.51
CA ALA A 101 -10.89 9.49 0.01
C ALA A 101 -11.74 8.37 -0.60
N TRP A 102 -11.64 8.18 -1.92
CA TRP A 102 -12.28 7.08 -2.63
C TRP A 102 -11.83 5.71 -2.09
N LEU A 103 -10.51 5.49 -1.93
CA LEU A 103 -9.98 4.24 -1.39
C LEU A 103 -10.53 3.95 0.00
N LYS A 104 -10.58 4.97 0.86
CA LYS A 104 -11.13 4.85 2.22
C LYS A 104 -12.60 4.42 2.19
N GLU A 105 -13.40 5.01 1.31
CA GLU A 105 -14.81 4.67 1.16
C GLU A 105 -15.00 3.24 0.66
N VAL A 106 -14.25 2.82 -0.35
CA VAL A 106 -14.30 1.44 -0.84
C VAL A 106 -13.91 0.46 0.26
N LEU A 107 -12.84 0.72 1.02
CA LEU A 107 -12.42 -0.19 2.08
C LEU A 107 -13.47 -0.33 3.21
N ARG A 108 -14.28 0.70 3.48
CA ARG A 108 -15.38 0.62 4.45
C ARG A 108 -16.55 -0.24 4.00
N GLN A 109 -16.70 -0.42 2.68
CA GLN A 109 -17.74 -1.27 2.10
C GLN A 109 -17.36 -2.75 2.19
N HIS A 110 -16.11 -3.05 2.55
CA HIS A 110 -15.57 -4.40 2.64
C HIS A 110 -15.31 -4.78 4.10
N SER A 111 -15.59 -6.03 4.46
CA SER A 111 -15.24 -6.58 5.78
C SER A 111 -13.80 -7.12 5.82
N LEU A 112 -12.84 -6.31 5.39
CA LEU A 112 -11.41 -6.66 5.34
C LEU A 112 -10.66 -6.07 6.54
N ARG A 113 -9.66 -6.80 7.05
CA ARG A 113 -8.74 -6.22 8.06
C ARG A 113 -7.74 -5.33 7.36
N VAL A 114 -7.70 -4.05 7.75
CA VAL A 114 -6.80 -3.08 7.14
C VAL A 114 -5.61 -2.85 8.05
N TRP A 115 -4.42 -2.89 7.46
CA TRP A 115 -3.14 -2.83 8.14
C TRP A 115 -2.27 -1.71 7.59
N THR A 116 -1.40 -1.20 8.45
CA THR A 116 -0.25 -0.36 8.08
C THR A 116 1.03 -0.89 8.72
N PHE A 117 2.19 -0.53 8.18
CA PHE A 117 3.48 -0.79 8.84
C PHE A 117 3.91 0.47 9.59
N GLY A 118 3.75 0.47 10.91
CA GLY A 118 3.83 1.64 11.79
C GLY A 118 2.45 2.24 12.04
N ASP A 119 2.37 3.56 12.25
CA ASP A 119 1.14 4.30 12.56
C ASP A 119 0.41 4.87 11.33
N ARG A 120 1.01 4.71 10.14
CA ARG A 120 0.62 5.37 8.90
C ARG A 120 0.96 4.48 7.69
N PRO A 121 0.38 4.74 6.52
CA PRO A 121 0.65 3.96 5.29
C PRO A 121 2.04 4.29 4.71
N TYR A 122 3.11 4.10 5.46
CA TYR A 122 4.47 4.30 4.99
C TYR A 122 4.77 3.37 3.81
N HIS A 123 5.35 3.94 2.75
CA HIS A 123 5.78 3.16 1.60
C HIS A 123 6.84 2.12 2.02
N PRO A 124 6.87 0.90 1.44
CA PRO A 124 7.82 -0.13 1.87
C PRO A 124 9.27 0.34 1.83
N SER A 125 9.64 1.19 0.87
CA SER A 125 10.98 1.83 0.79
C SER A 125 11.39 2.58 2.07
N ARG A 126 10.44 3.02 2.91
CA ARG A 126 10.66 3.77 4.15
C ARG A 126 10.57 2.90 5.42
N TRP A 127 10.20 1.63 5.34
CA TRP A 127 10.03 0.78 6.53
C TRP A 127 11.29 0.64 7.36
N GLN A 128 12.47 0.60 6.74
CA GLN A 128 13.75 0.61 7.49
C GLN A 128 13.86 1.81 8.44
N ARG A 129 13.34 2.98 8.05
CA ARG A 129 13.32 4.18 8.91
C ARG A 129 12.29 4.08 10.03
N VAL A 130 11.23 3.29 9.84
CA VAL A 130 10.23 3.01 10.89
C VAL A 130 10.86 2.03 11.89
N THR A 131 11.39 0.91 11.39
CA THR A 131 12.12 -0.11 12.17
C THR A 131 13.23 0.52 13.00
N TYR A 132 14.13 1.30 12.40
CA TYR A 132 15.24 1.94 13.11
C TYR A 132 14.78 2.90 14.22
N ARG A 133 13.65 3.60 14.02
CA ARG A 133 13.07 4.48 15.06
C ARG A 133 12.43 3.70 16.20
N HIS A 134 11.97 2.48 15.94
CA HIS A 134 11.37 1.61 16.95
C HIS A 134 12.44 0.87 17.74
N GLU A 135 13.37 0.20 17.05
CA GLU A 135 14.47 -0.53 17.65
C GLU A 135 15.71 -0.48 16.72
N PRO A 136 16.71 0.36 17.04
CA PRO A 136 17.94 0.42 16.26
C PRO A 136 18.66 -0.93 16.17
N GLY A 137 19.00 -1.36 14.96
CA GLY A 137 19.71 -2.63 14.71
C GLY A 137 18.80 -3.82 14.40
N ALA A 138 17.49 -3.73 14.69
CA ALA A 138 16.53 -4.75 14.30
C ALA A 138 16.24 -4.74 12.78
N SER A 139 15.92 -5.91 12.23
CA SER A 139 15.49 -6.07 10.84
C SER A 139 13.99 -5.77 10.68
N ILE A 140 13.56 -5.55 9.43
CA ILE A 140 12.13 -5.35 9.12
C ILE A 140 11.34 -6.61 9.47
N GLU A 141 11.88 -7.78 9.18
CA GLU A 141 11.29 -9.09 9.45
C GLU A 141 11.05 -9.32 10.94
N GLN A 142 12.04 -8.98 11.77
CA GLN A 142 11.96 -9.13 13.22
C GLN A 142 10.84 -8.26 13.82
N LEU A 143 10.68 -7.02 13.33
CA LEU A 143 9.69 -6.09 13.86
C LEU A 143 8.35 -6.11 13.13
N ALA A 144 8.20 -6.80 11.99
CA ALA A 144 6.95 -6.83 11.24
C ALA A 144 5.74 -7.28 12.08
N PRO A 145 5.83 -8.32 12.93
CA PRO A 145 4.69 -8.73 13.77
C PRO A 145 4.21 -7.64 14.74
N SER A 146 5.10 -6.78 15.26
CA SER A 146 4.75 -5.70 16.19
C SER A 146 4.41 -4.38 15.49
N LEU A 147 4.98 -4.14 14.29
CA LEU A 147 4.77 -2.92 13.52
C LEU A 147 3.62 -3.01 12.53
N LEU A 148 3.07 -4.20 12.23
CA LEU A 148 1.83 -4.32 11.47
C LEU A 148 0.65 -4.02 12.38
N THR A 149 0.18 -2.78 12.30
CA THR A 149 -0.91 -2.28 13.16
C THR A 149 -2.23 -2.27 12.38
N PRO A 150 -3.35 -2.66 13.02
CA PRO A 150 -4.65 -2.53 12.40
C PRO A 150 -5.04 -1.05 12.33
N LEU A 151 -5.59 -0.63 11.18
CA LEU A 151 -6.09 0.71 10.94
C LEU A 151 -7.62 0.71 10.99
N ALA A 152 -8.19 1.50 11.89
CA ALA A 152 -9.62 1.81 11.89
C ALA A 152 -9.94 2.82 10.78
N LEU A 153 -10.93 2.53 9.94
CA LEU A 153 -11.32 3.35 8.78
C LEU A 153 -12.38 4.41 9.09
#